data_AF-X0Z2E8-F1
#
_entry.id   AF-X0Z2E8-F1
#
_cell.length_a   1.000
_cell.length_b   1.000
_cell.length_c   1.000
_cell.angle_alpha   90.00
_cell.angle_beta   90.00
_cell.angle_gamma   90.00
#
_symmetry.space_group_name_H-M   'P 1'
#
loop_
_entity.id
_entity.type
_entity.pdbx_description
1 polymer ?
#
loop_
_entity_poly.entity_id
_entity_poly.type
_entity_poly.pdbx_seq_one_letter_code
_entity_poly.pdbx_strand_id
1 'polypeptide(L)'
;MKKKIDLKLISILCVVVLVFLALSTSALSAKKEKVEEWIGVEGGYITLGDVTITFGPNVLTKDTKIFIIYFGNGVYQCGPEIKIEEGKTFTLFFKSLADVEVTWIETFEQGEWEKLECNYGEVVTNHFSRYRAFR
;
A
#
# COMPACT_ATOMS: atom_id res chain seq x y z
N MET A 1 -49.90 -26.87 24.21
CA MET A 1 -49.01 -27.55 23.24
C MET A 1 -47.59 -27.02 23.41
N LYS A 2 -46.66 -27.80 24.00
CA LYS A 2 -45.23 -27.43 24.04
C LYS A 2 -44.65 -27.68 22.64
N LYS A 3 -44.25 -26.63 21.93
CA LYS A 3 -43.55 -26.75 20.64
C LYS A 3 -42.26 -27.54 20.90
N LYS A 4 -42.16 -28.76 20.37
CA LYS A 4 -40.92 -29.54 20.38
C LYS A 4 -39.94 -28.81 19.48
N ILE A 5 -38.94 -28.20 20.08
CA ILE A 5 -37.85 -27.56 19.38
C ILE A 5 -37.04 -28.69 18.71
N ASP A 6 -36.91 -28.63 17.39
CA ASP A 6 -36.12 -29.61 16.65
C ASP A 6 -34.63 -29.31 16.83
N LEU A 7 -33.97 -30.10 17.69
CA LEU A 7 -32.55 -29.97 17.97
C LEU A 7 -31.67 -30.11 16.71
N LYS A 8 -32.12 -30.85 15.68
CA LYS A 8 -31.38 -30.96 14.42
C LYS A 8 -31.39 -29.65 13.66
N LEU A 9 -32.55 -28.98 13.64
CA LEU A 9 -32.70 -27.66 13.00
C LEU A 9 -31.82 -26.61 13.68
N ILE A 10 -31.76 -26.60 15.01
CA ILE A 10 -30.88 -25.70 15.77
C ILE A 10 -29.40 -25.99 15.48
N SER A 11 -29.01 -27.26 15.46
CA SER A 11 -27.63 -27.65 15.18
C SER A 11 -27.17 -27.17 13.79
N ILE A 12 -28.01 -27.35 12.77
CA ILE A 12 -27.73 -26.87 11.41
C ILE A 12 -27.62 -25.34 11.40
N LEU A 13 -28.55 -24.64 12.06
CA LEU A 13 -28.54 -23.18 12.14
C LEU A 13 -27.25 -22.66 12.83
N CYS A 14 -26.80 -23.32 13.91
CA CYS A 14 -25.55 -22.98 14.59
C CYS A 14 -24.33 -23.16 13.68
N VAL A 15 -24.26 -24.25 12.91
CA VAL A 15 -23.15 -24.48 11.97
C VAL A 15 -23.14 -23.41 10.88
N VAL A 16 -24.30 -23.05 10.33
CA VAL A 16 -24.42 -21.98 9.34
C VAL A 16 -23.94 -20.65 9.93
N VAL A 17 -24.39 -20.28 11.13
CA VAL A 17 -23.95 -19.04 11.80
C VAL A 17 -22.44 -19.04 12.04
N LEU A 18 -21.84 -20.17 12.45
CA LEU A 18 -20.39 -20.27 12.65
C LEU A 18 -19.61 -20.14 11.34
N VAL A 19 -20.11 -20.72 10.25
CA VAL A 19 -19.51 -20.56 8.91
C VAL A 19 -19.60 -19.11 8.45
N PHE A 20 -20.74 -18.45 8.63
CA PHE A 20 -20.89 -17.02 8.33
C PHE A 20 -20.00 -16.14 9.21
N LEU A 21 -19.83 -16.46 10.49
CA LEU A 21 -18.89 -15.78 11.38
C LEU A 21 -17.43 -15.95 10.90
N ALA A 22 -17.04 -17.17 10.50
CA ALA A 22 -15.70 -17.44 10.00
C ALA A 22 -15.42 -16.77 8.64
N LEU A 23 -16.42 -16.71 7.76
CA LEU A 23 -16.30 -16.01 6.47
C LEU A 23 -16.28 -14.48 6.66
N SER A 24 -17.02 -13.95 7.62
CA SER A 24 -17.01 -12.51 7.91
C SER A 24 -15.72 -12.05 8.60
N THR A 25 -15.07 -12.86 9.45
CA THR A 25 -13.73 -12.54 9.98
C THR A 25 -12.65 -12.60 8.91
N SER A 26 -12.82 -13.44 7.89
CA SER A 26 -11.91 -13.50 6.73
C SER A 26 -12.03 -12.27 5.83
N ALA A 27 -13.24 -11.72 5.67
CA ALA A 27 -13.47 -10.51 4.88
C ALA A 27 -13.04 -9.21 5.59
N LEU A 28 -12.93 -9.22 6.93
CA LEU A 28 -12.61 -8.04 7.74
C LEU A 28 -11.11 -7.86 8.04
N SER A 29 -10.25 -8.81 7.65
CA SER A 29 -8.84 -8.82 8.05
C SER A 29 -7.85 -8.44 6.93
N ALA A 30 -8.28 -7.62 5.98
CA ALA A 30 -7.35 -6.76 5.24
C ALA A 30 -7.25 -5.46 6.04
N LYS A 31 -6.45 -5.45 7.11
CA LYS A 31 -6.23 -4.26 7.95
C LYS A 31 -5.65 -3.17 7.05
N LYS A 32 -6.50 -2.24 6.63
CA LYS A 32 -6.12 -1.11 5.80
C LYS A 32 -5.35 -0.13 6.68
N GLU A 33 -4.04 -0.13 6.57
CA GLU A 33 -3.18 0.85 7.25
C GLU A 33 -2.91 2.02 6.30
N LYS A 34 -2.85 3.23 6.85
CA LYS A 34 -2.63 4.45 6.09
C LYS A 34 -1.74 5.39 6.89
N VAL A 35 -0.75 5.97 6.22
CA VAL A 35 0.05 7.08 6.74
C VAL A 35 -0.08 8.25 5.78
N GLU A 36 -0.05 9.46 6.32
CA GLU A 36 0.00 10.70 5.57
C GLU A 36 1.02 11.63 6.21
N GLU A 37 1.80 12.34 5.40
CA GLU A 37 2.80 13.29 5.88
C GLU A 37 2.84 14.50 4.94
N TRP A 38 3.08 15.69 5.49
CA TRP A 38 3.35 16.87 4.68
C TRP A 38 4.86 16.96 4.43
N ILE A 39 5.26 16.89 3.16
CA ILE A 39 6.66 17.02 2.78
C ILE A 39 6.84 18.34 2.04
N GLY A 40 7.69 19.20 2.59
CA GLY A 40 8.00 20.51 2.05
C GLY A 40 9.13 20.51 1.03
N VAL A 41 9.54 21.71 0.64
CA VAL A 41 10.65 21.93 -0.29
C VAL A 41 12.00 21.53 0.30
N GLU A 42 12.12 21.42 1.61
CA GLU A 42 13.31 20.91 2.30
C GLU A 42 13.57 19.42 2.07
N GLY A 43 12.59 18.71 1.50
CA GLY A 43 12.61 17.25 1.33
C GLY A 43 12.17 16.54 2.60
N GLY A 44 12.18 15.21 2.56
CA GLY A 44 11.68 14.40 3.67
C GLY A 44 11.36 12.97 3.24
N TYR A 45 10.79 12.20 4.15
CA TYR A 45 10.41 10.83 3.87
C TYR A 45 9.13 10.44 4.59
N ILE A 46 8.44 9.45 4.04
CA ILE A 46 7.24 8.85 4.62
C ILE A 46 7.37 7.33 4.52
N THR A 47 7.02 6.61 5.59
CA THR A 47 7.18 5.15 5.67
C THR A 47 5.91 4.48 6.17
N LEU A 48 5.53 3.37 5.53
CA LEU A 48 4.48 2.47 5.99
C LEU A 48 4.86 1.01 5.72
N GLY A 49 5.07 0.26 6.80
CA GLY A 49 5.49 -1.14 6.71
C GLY A 49 6.81 -1.26 5.95
N ASP A 50 6.79 -1.99 4.84
CA ASP A 50 7.97 -2.23 4.00
C ASP A 50 8.18 -1.13 2.95
N VAL A 51 7.36 -0.08 2.87
CA VAL A 51 7.49 0.98 1.85
C VAL A 51 7.96 2.30 2.45
N THR A 52 9.00 2.89 1.87
CA THR A 52 9.51 4.22 2.19
C THR A 52 9.60 5.07 0.92
N ILE A 53 9.04 6.29 0.96
CA ILE A 53 9.18 7.29 -0.11
C ILE A 53 10.10 8.39 0.41
N THR A 54 11.12 8.76 -0.36
CA THR A 54 12.10 9.79 0.02
C THR A 54 12.20 10.86 -1.05
N PHE A 55 12.07 12.13 -0.65
CA PHE A 55 12.25 13.31 -1.48
C PHE A 55 13.50 14.06 -1.03
N GLY A 56 14.38 14.37 -1.99
CA GLY A 56 15.50 15.29 -1.74
C GLY A 56 15.05 16.75 -1.62
N PRO A 57 15.95 17.65 -1.16
CA PRO A 57 15.67 19.07 -1.13
C PRO A 57 15.36 19.63 -2.53
N ASN A 58 14.36 20.49 -2.58
CA ASN A 58 13.82 21.17 -3.76
C ASN A 58 13.29 20.22 -4.85
N VAL A 59 13.02 18.94 -4.56
CA VAL A 59 12.38 18.04 -5.53
C VAL A 59 10.91 18.40 -5.71
N LEU A 60 10.24 18.71 -4.59
CA LEU A 60 8.88 19.24 -4.59
C LEU A 60 8.91 20.75 -4.79
N THR A 61 7.97 21.26 -5.59
CA THR A 61 7.82 22.70 -5.86
C THR A 61 7.06 23.44 -4.76
N LYS A 62 6.40 22.69 -3.87
CA LYS A 62 5.61 23.17 -2.75
C LYS A 62 5.36 22.04 -1.75
N ASP A 63 4.94 22.41 -0.55
CA ASP A 63 4.45 21.48 0.46
C ASP A 63 3.33 20.61 -0.11
N THR A 64 3.56 19.31 -0.12
CA THR A 64 2.67 18.34 -0.72
C THR A 64 2.36 17.26 0.31
N LYS A 65 1.06 17.00 0.50
CA LYS A 65 0.60 15.93 1.39
C LYS A 65 0.74 14.58 0.69
N ILE A 66 1.69 13.76 1.14
CA ILE A 66 1.95 12.43 0.60
C ILE A 66 1.23 11.38 1.44
N PHE A 67 0.77 10.30 0.83
CA PHE A 67 0.19 9.17 1.55
C PHE A 67 0.66 7.82 1.02
N ILE A 68 0.71 6.85 1.93
CA ILE A 68 0.85 5.41 1.63
C ILE A 68 -0.32 4.68 2.27
N ILE A 69 -0.93 3.76 1.53
CA ILE A 69 -2.02 2.89 1.97
C ILE A 69 -1.58 1.45 1.79
N TYR A 70 -1.60 0.67 2.86
CA TYR A 70 -1.38 -0.77 2.84
C TYR A 70 -2.73 -1.49 2.83
N PHE A 71 -2.93 -2.38 1.85
CA PHE A 71 -4.17 -3.17 1.68
C PHE A 71 -4.04 -4.60 2.20
N GLY A 72 -2.91 -4.98 2.81
CA GLY A 72 -2.61 -6.38 3.13
C GLY A 72 -1.89 -7.10 1.99
N ASN A 73 -1.30 -8.26 2.29
CA ASN A 73 -0.64 -9.15 1.32
C ASN A 73 0.42 -8.44 0.45
N GLY A 74 1.21 -7.54 1.05
CA GLY A 74 2.24 -6.80 0.32
C GLY A 74 1.70 -5.80 -0.71
N VAL A 75 0.40 -5.50 -0.70
CA VAL A 75 -0.22 -4.56 -1.64
C VAL A 75 -0.23 -3.15 -1.07
N TYR A 76 0.44 -2.24 -1.77
CA TYR A 76 0.53 -0.83 -1.38
C TYR A 76 -0.04 0.09 -2.47
N GLN A 77 -0.63 1.20 -2.04
CA GLN A 77 -0.99 2.32 -2.92
C GLN A 77 -0.37 3.60 -2.38
N CYS A 78 0.27 4.37 -3.25
CA CYS A 78 0.90 5.63 -2.92
C CYS A 78 0.25 6.78 -3.71
N GLY A 79 0.25 8.00 -3.15
CA GLY A 79 -0.37 9.18 -3.78
C GLY A 79 -0.07 10.48 -3.03
N PRO A 80 -0.60 11.64 -3.49
CA PRO A 80 -1.39 11.89 -4.71
C PRO A 80 -0.52 11.85 -5.99
N GLU A 81 -1.05 12.21 -7.16
CA GLU A 81 -0.17 12.48 -8.32
C GLU A 81 0.71 13.70 -7.97
N ILE A 82 2.03 13.54 -8.07
CA ILE A 82 2.99 14.60 -7.70
C ILE A 82 3.69 15.03 -8.97
N LYS A 83 3.56 16.31 -9.30
CA LYS A 83 4.43 16.97 -10.27
C LYS A 83 5.68 17.41 -9.56
N ILE A 84 6.80 16.80 -9.89
CA ILE A 84 8.11 17.26 -9.42
C ILE A 84 8.70 18.26 -10.42
N GLU A 85 9.73 18.97 -9.99
CA GLU A 85 10.44 19.90 -10.87
C GLU A 85 11.14 19.15 -12.02
N GLU A 86 11.17 19.78 -13.19
CA GLU A 86 11.80 19.22 -14.39
C GLU A 86 13.27 18.89 -14.14
N GLY A 87 13.68 17.66 -14.47
CA GLY A 87 15.06 17.18 -14.29
C GLY A 87 15.43 16.72 -12.87
N LYS A 88 14.51 16.76 -11.90
CA LYS A 88 14.73 16.19 -10.55
C LYS A 88 14.13 14.79 -10.44
N THR A 89 14.50 14.04 -9.40
CA THR A 89 13.98 12.69 -9.13
C THR A 89 13.72 12.50 -7.63
N PHE A 90 12.94 11.49 -7.27
CA PHE A 90 12.77 10.99 -5.91
C PHE A 90 12.91 9.47 -5.88
N THR A 91 12.99 8.90 -4.69
CA THR A 91 13.25 7.46 -4.52
C THR A 91 12.13 6.78 -3.74
N LEU A 92 11.71 5.60 -4.24
CA LEU A 92 10.81 4.66 -3.58
C LEU A 92 11.59 3.42 -3.19
N PHE A 93 11.49 3.05 -1.93
CA PHE A 93 12.09 1.85 -1.38
C PHE A 93 11.00 0.87 -0.92
N PHE A 94 11.14 -0.37 -1.34
CA PHE A 94 10.40 -1.54 -0.87
C PHE A 94 11.39 -2.45 -0.16
N LYS A 95 11.24 -2.62 1.15
CA LYS A 95 12.11 -3.47 1.96
C LYS A 95 12.03 -4.93 1.48
N SER A 96 13.01 -5.35 0.70
CA SER A 96 13.24 -6.76 0.42
C SER A 96 13.81 -7.42 1.67
N LEU A 97 13.19 -8.51 2.13
CA LEU A 97 13.74 -9.32 3.23
C LEU A 97 14.87 -10.25 2.75
N ALA A 98 15.25 -10.21 1.46
CA ALA A 98 16.07 -11.26 0.84
C ALA A 98 17.54 -10.91 0.55
N ASP A 99 17.94 -9.68 0.18
CA ASP A 99 19.35 -9.41 -0.17
C ASP A 99 19.72 -7.91 -0.17
N VAL A 100 21.01 -7.60 0.03
CA VAL A 100 21.55 -6.29 0.48
C VAL A 100 22.28 -5.49 -0.62
N GLU A 101 22.31 -5.93 -1.88
CA GLU A 101 23.15 -5.27 -2.90
C GLU A 101 22.45 -5.02 -4.25
N VAL A 102 22.28 -3.72 -4.55
CA VAL A 102 22.15 -3.04 -5.86
C VAL A 102 20.75 -2.76 -6.46
N THR A 103 20.73 -1.56 -7.03
CA THR A 103 19.72 -0.61 -7.52
C THR A 103 19.03 -1.03 -8.82
N TRP A 104 17.69 -0.99 -8.86
CA TRP A 104 16.89 -0.91 -10.10
C TRP A 104 16.41 0.54 -10.27
N ILE A 105 16.60 1.12 -11.45
CA ILE A 105 16.17 2.49 -11.76
C ILE A 105 15.24 2.41 -12.96
N GLU A 106 13.97 2.73 -12.75
CA GLU A 106 12.96 2.79 -13.79
C GLU A 106 12.28 4.15 -13.73
N THR A 107 12.34 4.86 -14.84
CA THR A 107 11.80 6.22 -14.98
C THR A 107 10.40 6.10 -15.57
N PHE A 108 9.38 6.63 -14.87
CA PHE A 108 7.99 6.57 -15.33
C PHE A 108 7.59 7.83 -16.08
N GLU A 109 6.68 7.71 -17.05
CA GLU A 109 6.07 8.86 -17.72
C GLU A 109 4.84 9.38 -16.97
N GLN A 110 4.48 10.65 -17.22
CA GLN A 110 3.39 11.32 -16.54
C GLN A 110 2.02 10.67 -16.84
N GLY A 111 1.41 10.07 -15.81
CA GLY A 111 0.02 9.59 -15.84
C GLY A 111 -0.15 8.09 -16.08
N GLU A 112 0.94 7.34 -16.21
CA GLU A 112 0.87 5.89 -16.40
C GLU A 112 0.51 5.17 -15.10
N TRP A 113 -0.29 4.11 -15.22
CA TRP A 113 -0.56 3.18 -14.13
C TRP A 113 0.32 1.97 -14.33
N GLU A 114 1.36 1.83 -13.52
CA GLU A 114 2.25 0.69 -13.64
C GLU A 114 2.18 -0.19 -12.41
N LYS A 115 2.01 -1.49 -12.67
CA LYS A 115 2.14 -2.54 -11.67
C LYS A 115 3.63 -2.77 -11.47
N LEU A 116 4.16 -2.29 -10.35
CA LEU A 116 5.54 -2.58 -9.97
C LEU A 116 5.59 -3.99 -9.38
N GLU A 117 6.22 -4.91 -10.11
CA GLU A 117 6.63 -6.22 -9.57
C GLU A 117 7.97 -6.03 -8.88
N CYS A 118 7.98 -6.22 -7.56
CA CYS A 118 9.16 -5.96 -6.75
C CYS A 118 10.14 -7.13 -6.82
N ASN A 119 11.17 -7.01 -7.66
CA ASN A 119 12.40 -7.78 -7.55
C ASN A 119 13.48 -6.88 -6.89
N TYR A 120 13.75 -7.13 -5.61
CA TYR A 120 14.87 -6.56 -4.82
C TYR A 120 14.84 -5.06 -4.40
N GLY A 121 13.77 -4.29 -4.63
CA GLY A 121 13.31 -3.31 -3.63
C GLY A 121 13.62 -1.79 -3.76
N GLU A 122 14.16 -1.27 -4.86
CA GLU A 122 14.40 0.18 -5.03
C GLU A 122 13.93 0.67 -6.40
N VAL A 123 13.41 1.91 -6.45
CA VAL A 123 12.96 2.58 -7.67
C VAL A 123 13.26 4.09 -7.58
N VAL A 124 13.93 4.66 -8.60
CA VAL A 124 14.21 6.10 -8.72
C VAL A 124 13.49 6.66 -9.95
N THR A 125 12.66 7.69 -9.78
CA THR A 125 11.86 8.26 -10.88
C THR A 125 11.69 9.77 -10.75
N ASN A 126 11.46 10.43 -11.89
CA ASN A 126 11.11 11.84 -11.98
C ASN A 126 9.60 12.10 -12.13
N HIS A 127 8.78 11.07 -11.92
CA HIS A 127 7.33 11.18 -11.97
C HIS A 127 6.68 10.26 -10.95
N PHE A 128 5.55 10.68 -10.39
CA PHE A 128 4.75 9.88 -9.46
C PHE A 128 3.28 9.87 -9.87
N SER A 129 2.89 8.83 -10.60
CA SER A 129 1.49 8.46 -10.83
C SER A 129 1.07 7.44 -9.77
N ARG A 130 -0.23 7.28 -9.47
CA ARG A 130 -0.67 6.34 -8.41
C ARG A 130 -0.11 4.94 -8.63
N TYR A 131 0.90 4.54 -7.86
CA TYR A 131 1.46 3.20 -7.94
C TYR A 131 0.63 2.21 -7.14
N ARG A 132 0.46 1.01 -7.71
CA ARG A 132 0.01 -0.17 -6.98
C ARG A 132 1.15 -1.18 -6.99
N ALA A 133 1.86 -1.28 -5.88
CA ALA A 133 2.93 -2.26 -5.72
C ALA A 133 2.36 -3.57 -5.17
N PHE A 134 2.91 -4.69 -5.63
CA PHE A 134 2.65 -6.03 -5.11
C PHE A 134 3.98 -6.68 -4.73
N ARG A 135 3.99 -7.36 -3.59
CA ARG A 135 5.08 -8.24 -3.17
C ARG A 135 4.83 -9.66 -3.62
#